data_AF-A0A8J3EIS6-F1
#
_entry.id   AF-A0A8J3EIS6-F1
#
_cell.length_a   1.000
_cell.length_b   1.000
_cell.length_c   1.000
_cell.angle_alpha   90.00
_cell.angle_beta   90.00
_cell.angle_gamma   90.00
#
_symmetry.space_group_name_H-M   'P 1'
#
loop_
_entity.id
_entity.type
_entity.pdbx_description
1 polymer ?
#
loop_
_entity_poly.entity_id
_entity_poly.type
_entity_poly.pdbx_seq_one_letter_code
_entity_poly.pdbx_strand_id
1 'polypeptide(L)'
;MHENLRSYMRLVEKRSREHNQAFGMLYAQGLYGACAAVIRQEIDNLIRVDYLAFSVPLADRDELCREALSGSRWQRCTAKGKLTDIRDVQFHTYAKNNHSWVSLAYEYSSKFIHLTNFWNYGVSDPLVTMPADDRSEMICYLSRYHGFPGHDLKMNDLFEYLPQVFEKIRSNIECYVELEDGLLLHPLSS
;
A
#
# COMPACT_ATOMS: atom_id res chain seq x y z
N MET A 1 -3.26 11.94 -26.22
CA MET A 1 -2.80 12.40 -24.89
C MET A 1 -3.09 11.29 -23.89
N HIS A 2 -2.18 11.01 -22.96
CA HIS A 2 -2.25 9.93 -21.93
C HIS A 2 -1.80 8.51 -22.35
N GLU A 3 -0.86 8.37 -23.29
CA GLU A 3 -0.33 7.04 -23.64
C GLU A 3 0.53 6.44 -22.51
N ASN A 4 1.35 7.26 -21.85
CA ASN A 4 2.17 6.80 -20.72
C ASN A 4 1.28 6.51 -19.52
N LEU A 5 0.27 7.34 -19.25
CA LEU A 5 -0.68 7.08 -18.17
C LEU A 5 -1.40 5.74 -18.33
N ARG A 6 -1.93 5.43 -19.53
CA ARG A 6 -2.57 4.13 -19.79
C ARG A 6 -1.57 2.97 -19.64
N SER A 7 -0.35 3.13 -20.12
CA SER A 7 0.70 2.11 -20.00
C SER A 7 1.12 1.89 -18.54
N TYR A 8 1.18 2.96 -17.75
CA TYR A 8 1.47 2.91 -16.33
C TYR A 8 0.35 2.20 -15.55
N MET A 9 -0.92 2.49 -15.84
CA MET A 9 -2.04 1.78 -15.20
C MET A 9 -2.06 0.29 -15.54
N ARG A 10 -1.73 -0.09 -16.78
CA ARG A 10 -1.54 -1.51 -17.15
C ARG A 10 -0.39 -2.16 -16.41
N LEU A 11 0.70 -1.43 -16.15
CA LEU A 11 1.82 -1.92 -15.33
C LEU A 11 1.39 -2.17 -13.88
N VAL A 12 0.64 -1.22 -13.29
CA VAL A 12 0.09 -1.36 -11.93
C VAL A 12 -0.84 -2.58 -11.86
N GLU A 13 -1.78 -2.69 -12.80
CA GLU A 13 -2.72 -3.81 -12.88
C GLU A 13 -1.99 -5.16 -13.03
N LYS A 14 -0.98 -5.24 -13.90
CA LYS A 14 -0.14 -6.45 -14.05
C LYS A 14 0.55 -6.81 -12.74
N ARG A 15 1.16 -5.84 -12.06
CA ARG A 15 1.85 -6.07 -10.78
C ARG A 15 0.88 -6.50 -9.67
N SER A 16 -0.30 -5.87 -9.59
CA SER A 16 -1.35 -6.24 -8.65
C SER A 16 -1.84 -7.68 -8.87
N ARG A 17 -2.02 -8.12 -10.13
CA ARG A 17 -2.35 -9.52 -10.44
C ARG A 17 -1.25 -10.50 -9.99
N GLU A 18 0.03 -10.17 -10.23
CA GLU A 18 1.15 -11.00 -9.77
C GLU A 18 1.20 -11.07 -8.24
N HIS A 19 0.98 -9.95 -7.55
CA HIS A 19 0.88 -9.92 -6.09
C HIS A 19 -0.28 -10.77 -5.59
N ASN A 20 -1.46 -10.72 -6.22
CA ASN A 20 -2.62 -11.52 -5.81
C ASN A 20 -2.33 -13.03 -5.92
N GLN A 21 -1.73 -13.45 -7.02
CA GLN A 21 -1.30 -14.85 -7.20
C GLN A 21 -0.27 -15.27 -6.15
N ALA A 22 0.77 -14.45 -5.94
CA ALA A 22 1.80 -14.70 -4.95
C ALA A 22 1.22 -14.76 -3.53
N PHE A 23 0.37 -13.81 -3.16
CA PHE A 23 -0.29 -13.76 -1.87
C PHE A 23 -1.07 -15.04 -1.59
N GLY A 24 -1.92 -15.48 -2.54
CA GLY A 24 -2.71 -16.70 -2.41
C GLY A 24 -1.85 -17.94 -2.21
N MET A 25 -0.78 -18.09 -3.00
CA MET A 25 0.16 -19.22 -2.87
C MET A 25 0.89 -19.21 -1.52
N LEU A 26 1.41 -18.06 -1.09
CA LEU A 26 2.14 -17.94 0.18
C LEU A 26 1.22 -18.18 1.37
N TYR A 27 0.01 -17.63 1.34
CA TYR A 27 -0.97 -17.79 2.39
C TYR A 27 -1.39 -19.25 2.56
N ALA A 28 -1.64 -19.95 1.45
CA ALA A 28 -1.97 -21.38 1.47
C ALA A 28 -0.85 -22.26 2.07
N GLN A 29 0.40 -21.80 2.03
CA GLN A 29 1.56 -22.49 2.61
C GLN A 29 1.89 -22.02 4.04
N GLY A 30 1.10 -21.11 4.63
CA GLY A 30 1.37 -20.56 5.96
C GLY A 30 2.58 -19.64 6.04
N LEU A 31 3.03 -19.10 4.89
CA LEU A 31 4.20 -18.21 4.80
C LEU A 31 3.82 -16.76 5.10
N TYR A 32 3.24 -16.51 6.27
CA TYR A 32 2.58 -15.24 6.60
C TYR A 32 3.51 -14.02 6.62
N GLY A 33 4.77 -14.17 7.03
CA GLY A 33 5.76 -13.09 6.92
C GLY A 33 6.01 -12.66 5.47
N ALA A 34 6.01 -13.62 4.54
CA ALA A 34 6.11 -13.33 3.11
C ALA A 34 4.81 -12.70 2.56
N CYS A 35 3.64 -13.11 3.06
CA CYS A 35 2.36 -12.45 2.74
C CYS A 35 2.39 -10.96 3.13
N ALA A 36 2.92 -10.62 4.31
CA ALA A 36 3.08 -9.22 4.74
C ALA A 36 4.03 -8.44 3.81
N ALA A 37 5.08 -9.06 3.29
CA ALA A 37 5.94 -8.44 2.29
C ALA A 37 5.22 -8.16 0.96
N VAL A 38 4.33 -9.06 0.51
CA VAL A 38 3.49 -8.83 -0.66
C VAL A 38 2.47 -7.70 -0.41
N ILE A 39 1.83 -7.68 0.76
CA ILE A 39 0.97 -6.55 1.18
C ILE A 39 1.75 -5.23 1.12
N ARG A 40 2.98 -5.19 1.62
CA ARG A 40 3.81 -3.99 1.60
C ARG A 40 4.09 -3.49 0.17
N GLN A 41 4.29 -4.41 -0.77
CA GLN A 41 4.47 -4.08 -2.19
C GLN A 41 3.16 -3.60 -2.84
N GLU A 42 2.02 -4.16 -2.45
CA GLU A 42 0.72 -3.72 -2.95
C GLU A 42 0.33 -2.34 -2.40
N ILE A 43 0.69 -2.04 -1.14
CA ILE A 43 0.56 -0.69 -0.59
C ILE A 43 1.40 0.33 -1.39
N ASP A 44 2.58 -0.06 -1.88
CA ASP A 44 3.38 0.82 -2.75
C ASP A 44 2.65 1.12 -4.08
N ASN A 45 1.97 0.14 -4.68
CA ASN A 45 1.09 0.39 -5.82
C ASN A 45 0.00 1.42 -5.47
N LEU A 46 -0.76 1.17 -4.40
CA LEU A 46 -1.86 2.03 -3.95
C LEU A 46 -1.40 3.47 -3.71
N ILE A 47 -0.35 3.67 -2.91
CA ILE A 47 0.13 5.03 -2.56
C ILE A 47 0.56 5.78 -3.83
N ARG A 48 1.20 5.11 -4.79
CA ARG A 48 1.67 5.76 -6.02
C ARG A 48 0.52 6.16 -6.94
N VAL A 49 -0.46 5.29 -7.16
CA VAL A 49 -1.62 5.63 -8.01
C VAL A 49 -2.47 6.71 -7.37
N ASP A 50 -2.65 6.64 -6.05
CA ASP A 50 -3.42 7.64 -5.30
C ASP A 50 -2.71 9.00 -5.28
N TYR A 51 -1.39 9.03 -5.06
CA TYR A 51 -0.59 10.25 -5.19
C TYR A 51 -0.71 10.86 -6.58
N LEU A 52 -0.59 10.05 -7.63
CA LEU A 52 -0.74 10.51 -9.01
C LEU A 52 -2.15 11.07 -9.27
N ALA A 53 -3.18 10.47 -8.66
CA ALA A 53 -4.59 10.86 -8.79
C ALA A 53 -4.92 12.19 -8.13
N PHE A 54 -4.38 12.46 -6.94
CA PHE A 54 -4.85 13.57 -6.10
C PHE A 54 -3.80 14.62 -5.79
N SER A 55 -2.51 14.31 -5.92
CA SER A 55 -1.41 15.26 -5.65
C SER A 55 -0.74 15.82 -6.89
N VAL A 56 -0.93 15.19 -8.06
CA VAL A 56 -0.26 15.58 -9.31
C VAL A 56 -1.25 16.29 -10.25
N PRO A 57 -0.94 17.52 -10.72
CA PRO A 57 -1.73 18.20 -11.73
C PRO A 57 -1.89 17.35 -13.00
N LEU A 58 -3.07 17.40 -13.63
CA LEU A 58 -3.38 16.61 -14.83
C LEU A 58 -2.33 16.75 -15.94
N ALA A 59 -1.79 17.96 -16.13
CA ALA A 59 -0.77 18.26 -17.14
C ALA A 59 0.56 17.53 -16.91
N ASP A 60 0.88 17.16 -15.67
CA ASP A 60 2.18 16.60 -15.28
C ASP A 60 2.15 15.07 -15.16
N ARG A 61 0.96 14.45 -15.10
CA ARG A 61 0.80 13.01 -14.83
C ARG A 61 1.46 12.13 -15.88
N ASP A 62 1.32 12.47 -17.16
CA ASP A 62 1.85 11.64 -18.25
C ASP A 62 3.39 11.59 -18.23
N GLU A 63 4.02 12.70 -17.84
CA GLU A 63 5.48 12.79 -17.71
C GLU A 63 6.00 11.95 -16.54
N LEU A 64 5.34 12.00 -15.37
CA LEU A 64 5.69 11.12 -14.26
C LEU A 64 5.50 9.63 -14.65
N CYS A 65 4.43 9.30 -15.37
CA CYS A 65 4.22 7.95 -15.88
C CYS A 65 5.36 7.52 -16.82
N ARG A 66 5.81 8.41 -17.71
CA ARG A 66 6.96 8.18 -18.60
C ARG A 66 8.24 7.91 -17.81
N GLU A 67 8.50 8.68 -16.76
CA GLU A 67 9.65 8.48 -15.87
C GLU A 67 9.63 7.06 -15.26
N ALA A 68 8.52 6.66 -14.65
CA ALA A 68 8.39 5.30 -14.08
C ALA A 68 8.56 4.20 -15.13
N LEU A 69 7.94 4.34 -16.30
CA LEU A 69 8.04 3.36 -17.39
C LEU A 69 9.47 3.24 -17.95
N SER A 70 10.26 4.31 -17.89
CA SER A 70 11.67 4.31 -18.28
C SER A 70 12.63 3.80 -17.20
N GLY A 71 12.13 3.49 -15.99
CA GLY A 71 12.97 3.17 -14.82
C GLY A 71 13.59 4.38 -14.13
N SER A 72 13.19 5.60 -14.53
CA SER A 72 13.59 6.84 -13.87
C SER A 72 12.74 7.08 -12.62
N ARG A 73 13.29 7.83 -11.66
CA ARG A 73 12.52 8.29 -10.50
C ARG A 73 11.59 9.43 -10.91
N TRP A 74 10.44 9.49 -10.26
CA TRP A 74 9.55 10.65 -10.40
C TRP A 74 10.24 11.92 -9.97
N GLN A 75 10.19 12.97 -10.79
CA GLN A 75 10.75 14.27 -10.47
C GLN A 75 9.64 15.31 -10.33
N ARG A 76 9.83 16.23 -9.39
CA ARG A 76 8.96 17.42 -9.26
C ARG A 76 9.77 18.69 -9.30
N CYS A 77 9.18 19.72 -9.87
CA CYS A 77 9.72 21.07 -9.79
C CYS A 77 9.43 21.66 -8.40
N THR A 78 10.46 22.11 -7.72
CA THR A 78 10.33 22.83 -6.45
C THR A 78 9.84 24.26 -6.69
N ALA A 79 9.35 24.93 -5.65
CA ALA A 79 8.99 26.36 -5.70
C ALA A 79 10.13 27.29 -6.18
N LYS A 80 11.38 26.80 -6.16
CA LYS A 80 12.57 27.51 -6.66
C LYS A 80 12.96 27.13 -8.10
N GLY A 81 12.09 26.42 -8.84
CA GLY A 81 12.34 26.01 -10.22
C GLY A 81 13.31 24.83 -10.39
N LYS A 82 13.79 24.22 -9.28
CA LYS A 82 14.72 23.08 -9.34
C LYS A 82 13.96 21.76 -9.43
N LEU A 83 14.35 20.88 -10.35
CA LEU A 83 13.89 19.48 -10.41
C LEU A 83 14.52 18.66 -9.29
N THR A 84 13.70 17.89 -8.58
CA THR A 84 14.12 16.99 -7.50
C THR A 84 13.32 15.70 -7.52
N ASP A 85 14.00 14.58 -7.27
CA ASP A 85 13.36 13.27 -7.12
C ASP A 85 12.32 13.29 -5.98
N ILE A 86 11.18 12.65 -6.24
CA ILE A 86 10.20 12.26 -5.23
C ILE A 86 10.68 10.96 -4.59
N ARG A 87 11.06 11.04 -3.32
CA ARG A 87 11.56 9.91 -2.52
C ARG A 87 10.41 9.16 -1.83
N ASP A 88 10.65 7.91 -1.46
CA ASP A 88 9.67 7.06 -0.75
C ASP A 88 9.13 7.69 0.53
N VAL A 89 9.95 8.44 1.27
CA VAL A 89 9.52 9.19 2.45
C VAL A 89 8.40 10.20 2.12
N GLN A 90 8.38 10.77 0.91
CA GLN A 90 7.33 11.70 0.49
C GLN A 90 6.02 10.99 0.19
N PHE A 91 6.06 9.81 -0.43
CA PHE A 91 4.88 8.96 -0.61
C PHE A 91 4.29 8.52 0.73
N HIS A 92 5.14 8.11 1.66
CA HIS A 92 4.70 7.76 3.01
C HIS A 92 4.11 8.96 3.78
N THR A 93 4.74 10.13 3.67
CA THR A 93 4.23 11.36 4.29
C THR A 93 2.88 11.75 3.70
N TYR A 94 2.73 11.62 2.39
CA TYR A 94 1.45 11.81 1.71
C TYR A 94 0.38 10.83 2.22
N ALA A 95 0.67 9.54 2.28
CA ALA A 95 -0.26 8.54 2.79
C ALA A 95 -0.68 8.82 4.24
N LYS A 96 0.27 9.19 5.11
CA LYS A 96 -0.01 9.57 6.50
C LYS A 96 -0.98 10.75 6.61
N ASN A 97 -0.84 11.75 5.74
CA ASN A 97 -1.65 12.97 5.79
C ASN A 97 -3.05 12.80 5.17
N ASN A 98 -3.25 11.84 4.26
CA ASN A 98 -4.50 11.71 3.49
C ASN A 98 -5.25 10.40 3.77
N HIS A 99 -4.55 9.34 4.16
CA HIS A 99 -5.11 7.99 4.32
C HIS A 99 -4.49 7.29 5.54
N SER A 100 -4.99 7.63 6.73
CA SER A 100 -4.47 7.11 8.01
C SER A 100 -4.37 5.57 8.04
N TRP A 101 -5.34 4.87 7.45
CA TRP A 101 -5.34 3.41 7.39
C TRP A 101 -4.25 2.82 6.46
N VAL A 102 -3.93 3.50 5.36
CA VAL A 102 -2.85 3.08 4.44
C VAL A 102 -1.49 3.26 5.11
N SER A 103 -1.30 4.37 5.83
CA SER A 103 -0.09 4.61 6.61
C SER A 103 0.10 3.54 7.70
N LEU A 104 -0.97 3.16 8.37
CA LEU A 104 -0.94 2.11 9.39
C LEU A 104 -0.55 0.75 8.79
N ALA A 105 -1.21 0.35 7.70
CA ALA A 105 -0.90 -0.90 7.00
C ALA A 105 0.54 -0.90 6.46
N TYR A 106 1.04 0.24 5.98
CA TYR A 106 2.43 0.42 5.55
C TYR A 106 3.41 0.16 6.70
N GLU A 107 3.15 0.75 7.86
CA GLU A 107 4.05 0.68 9.01
C GLU A 107 4.18 -0.76 9.52
N TYR A 108 3.06 -1.47 9.72
CA TYR A 108 3.10 -2.83 10.23
C TYR A 108 3.63 -3.84 9.23
N SER A 109 3.27 -3.73 7.95
CA SER A 109 3.84 -4.59 6.92
C SER A 109 5.36 -4.38 6.75
N SER A 110 5.86 -3.16 7.01
CA SER A 110 7.30 -2.87 6.98
C SER A 110 8.08 -3.59 8.08
N LYS A 111 7.46 -3.95 9.22
CA LYS A 111 8.12 -4.74 10.29
C LYS A 111 8.53 -6.14 9.80
N PHE A 112 7.87 -6.66 8.75
CA PHE A 112 8.20 -7.92 8.08
C PHE A 112 9.20 -7.76 6.92
N ILE A 113 9.49 -6.54 6.47
CA ILE A 113 10.57 -6.29 5.50
C ILE A 113 11.93 -6.32 6.20
N HIS A 114 11.97 -5.77 7.42
CA HIS A 114 13.17 -5.76 8.24
C HIS A 114 13.34 -7.09 8.98
N LEU A 115 14.58 -7.50 9.23
CA LEU A 115 14.90 -8.65 10.07
C LEU A 115 14.67 -8.27 11.54
N THR A 116 13.43 -8.40 12.00
CA THR A 116 12.99 -8.08 13.37
C THR A 116 12.43 -9.33 14.07
N ASN A 117 12.06 -9.20 15.33
CA ASN A 117 11.35 -10.24 16.08
C ASN A 117 10.03 -10.68 15.43
N PHE A 118 9.47 -9.88 14.51
CA PHE A 118 8.31 -10.30 13.72
C PHE A 118 8.60 -11.52 12.85
N TRP A 119 9.84 -11.79 12.45
CA TRP A 119 10.15 -13.06 11.75
C TRP A 119 10.17 -14.28 12.67
N ASN A 120 10.15 -14.08 13.99
CA ASN A 120 10.17 -15.14 14.99
C ASN A 120 8.77 -15.45 15.56
N TYR A 121 7.70 -15.10 14.83
CA TYR A 121 6.30 -15.30 15.26
C TYR A 121 5.94 -16.76 15.54
N GLY A 122 6.72 -17.73 15.03
CA GLY A 122 6.53 -19.16 15.31
C GLY A 122 7.05 -19.60 16.68
N VAL A 123 7.87 -18.78 17.34
CA VAL A 123 8.47 -19.08 18.65
C VAL A 123 7.83 -18.25 19.77
N SER A 124 7.55 -16.98 19.49
CA SER A 124 6.96 -16.04 20.45
C SER A 124 6.08 -15.04 19.73
N ASP A 125 4.99 -14.61 20.33
CA ASP A 125 4.13 -13.58 19.76
C ASP A 125 4.81 -12.19 19.83
N PRO A 126 5.24 -11.59 18.69
CA PRO A 126 5.88 -10.27 18.66
C PRO A 126 4.97 -9.13 19.15
N LEU A 127 3.64 -9.30 19.15
CA LEU A 127 2.70 -8.27 19.63
C LEU A 127 2.76 -8.08 21.15
N VAL A 128 3.28 -9.06 21.88
CA VAL A 128 3.50 -8.95 23.34
C VAL A 128 4.51 -7.84 23.67
N THR A 129 5.53 -7.69 22.83
CA THR A 129 6.57 -6.66 23.00
C THR A 129 6.24 -5.35 22.31
N MET A 130 5.11 -5.28 21.60
CA MET A 130 4.66 -4.08 20.91
C MET A 130 4.12 -3.05 21.93
N PRO A 131 4.42 -1.74 21.74
CA PRO A 131 3.79 -0.68 22.51
C PRO A 131 2.26 -0.79 22.55
N ALA A 132 1.64 -0.42 23.67
CA ALA A 132 0.20 -0.55 23.84
C ALA A 132 -0.60 0.34 22.87
N ASP A 133 -0.08 1.52 22.54
CA ASP A 133 -0.70 2.46 21.61
C ASP A 133 -0.72 1.87 20.19
N ASP A 134 0.42 1.37 19.70
CA ASP A 134 0.55 0.65 18.43
C ASP A 134 -0.48 -0.50 18.34
N ARG A 135 -0.53 -1.37 19.36
CA ARG A 135 -1.48 -2.49 19.40
C ARG A 135 -2.94 -2.01 19.38
N SER A 136 -3.24 -0.92 20.08
CA SER A 136 -4.59 -0.33 20.10
C SER A 136 -4.99 0.23 18.73
N GLU A 137 -4.07 0.87 18.01
CA GLU A 137 -4.31 1.34 16.65
C GLU A 137 -4.59 0.17 15.69
N MET A 138 -3.86 -0.94 15.80
CA MET A 138 -4.12 -2.16 15.01
C MET A 138 -5.52 -2.72 15.28
N ILE A 139 -5.90 -2.84 16.56
CA ILE A 139 -7.25 -3.29 16.95
C ILE A 139 -8.30 -2.37 16.36
N CYS A 140 -8.15 -1.05 16.49
CA CYS A 140 -9.10 -0.09 15.96
C CYS A 140 -9.25 -0.20 14.44
N TYR A 141 -8.14 -0.39 13.71
CA TYR A 141 -8.16 -0.61 12.27
C TYR A 141 -8.88 -1.89 11.89
N LEU A 142 -8.54 -3.03 12.52
CA LEU A 142 -9.17 -4.31 12.22
C LEU A 142 -10.65 -4.31 12.59
N SER A 143 -11.03 -3.71 13.71
CA SER A 143 -12.44 -3.58 14.11
C SER A 143 -13.21 -2.69 13.13
N ARG A 144 -12.64 -1.54 12.73
CA ARG A 144 -13.31 -0.60 11.83
C ARG A 144 -13.51 -1.14 10.42
N TYR A 145 -12.49 -1.81 9.87
CA TYR A 145 -12.50 -2.19 8.45
C TYR A 145 -12.80 -3.66 8.18
N HIS A 146 -12.58 -4.53 9.17
CA HIS A 146 -12.64 -5.98 8.98
C HIS A 146 -13.49 -6.71 10.04
N GLY A 147 -14.12 -5.97 10.97
CA GLY A 147 -15.05 -6.54 11.95
C GLY A 147 -14.38 -7.34 13.08
N PHE A 148 -13.13 -7.03 13.43
CA PHE A 148 -12.46 -7.66 14.56
C PHE A 148 -13.21 -7.43 15.89
N PRO A 149 -13.46 -8.49 16.69
CA PRO A 149 -14.32 -8.43 17.88
C PRO A 149 -13.73 -7.66 19.08
N GLY A 150 -12.49 -7.19 18.99
CA GLY A 150 -11.90 -6.28 19.98
C GLY A 150 -11.36 -6.95 21.25
N HIS A 151 -11.06 -8.25 21.19
CA HIS A 151 -10.27 -8.90 22.25
C HIS A 151 -8.78 -8.56 22.13
N ASP A 152 -7.96 -9.07 23.06
CA ASP A 152 -6.52 -8.90 22.99
C ASP A 152 -5.97 -9.50 21.69
N LEU A 153 -5.23 -8.69 20.94
CA LEU A 153 -4.77 -9.02 19.59
C LEU A 153 -3.50 -9.87 19.64
N LYS A 154 -3.53 -11.00 18.94
CA LYS A 154 -2.41 -11.93 18.79
C LYS A 154 -1.98 -12.03 17.33
N MET A 155 -0.77 -12.53 17.10
CA MET A 155 -0.28 -12.75 15.73
C MET A 155 -1.17 -13.69 14.91
N ASN A 156 -1.75 -14.72 15.53
CA ASN A 156 -2.64 -15.64 14.83
C ASN A 156 -3.90 -14.95 14.32
N ASP A 157 -4.44 -14.00 15.08
CA ASP A 157 -5.56 -13.18 14.62
C ASP A 157 -5.13 -12.42 13.36
N LEU A 158 -3.96 -11.76 13.39
CA LEU A 158 -3.46 -11.04 12.21
C LEU A 158 -3.34 -11.92 10.97
N PHE A 159 -2.94 -13.19 11.12
CA PHE A 159 -2.89 -14.13 10.00
C PHE A 159 -4.27 -14.35 9.38
N GLU A 160 -5.31 -14.53 10.19
CA GLU A 160 -6.69 -14.67 9.72
C GLU A 160 -7.19 -13.42 8.97
N TYR A 161 -6.66 -12.24 9.33
CA TYR A 161 -7.04 -10.97 8.70
C TYR A 161 -6.22 -10.57 7.48
N LEU A 162 -5.07 -11.22 7.20
CA LEU A 162 -4.23 -10.88 6.04
C LEU A 162 -5.00 -10.87 4.71
N PRO A 163 -5.89 -11.84 4.40
CA PRO A 163 -6.62 -11.83 3.14
C PRO A 163 -7.55 -10.61 2.99
N GLN A 164 -8.25 -10.20 4.05
CA GLN A 164 -9.16 -9.05 3.97
C GLN A 164 -8.38 -7.73 3.87
N VAL A 165 -7.24 -7.63 4.55
CA VAL A 165 -6.33 -6.49 4.43
C VAL A 165 -5.81 -6.37 3.00
N PHE A 166 -5.31 -7.48 2.43
CA PHE A 166 -4.82 -7.50 1.05
C PHE A 166 -5.91 -7.13 0.06
N GLU A 167 -7.11 -7.73 0.21
CA GLU A 167 -8.25 -7.45 -0.66
C GLU A 167 -8.71 -5.98 -0.59
N LYS A 168 -8.70 -5.38 0.60
CA LYS A 168 -9.02 -3.95 0.76
C LYS A 168 -8.05 -3.06 -0.04
N ILE A 169 -6.76 -3.36 -0.03
CA ILE A 169 -5.76 -2.58 -0.77
C ILE A 169 -5.93 -2.80 -2.27
N ARG A 170 -6.05 -4.06 -2.68
CA ARG A 170 -6.19 -4.49 -4.08
C ARG A 170 -7.43 -3.89 -4.73
N SER A 171 -8.60 -4.00 -4.10
CA SER A 171 -9.86 -3.43 -4.61
C SER A 171 -9.81 -1.91 -4.76
N ASN A 172 -9.08 -1.19 -3.89
CA ASN A 172 -8.86 0.24 -4.08
C ASN A 172 -8.00 0.51 -5.33
N ILE A 173 -6.96 -0.28 -5.58
CA ILE A 173 -6.14 -0.17 -6.80
C ILE A 173 -7.00 -0.42 -8.05
N GLU A 174 -7.87 -1.44 -8.02
CA GLU A 174 -8.81 -1.77 -9.10
C GLU A 174 -9.66 -0.56 -9.50
N CYS A 175 -10.19 0.19 -8.53
CA CYS A 175 -10.95 1.41 -8.80
C CYS A 175 -10.17 2.48 -9.57
N TYR A 176 -8.83 2.55 -9.46
CA TYR A 176 -8.03 3.51 -10.24
C TYR A 176 -7.76 3.02 -11.67
N VAL A 177 -7.59 1.71 -11.87
CA VAL A 177 -7.20 1.14 -13.17
C VAL A 177 -8.39 0.89 -14.10
N GLU A 178 -9.62 0.74 -13.57
CA GLU A 178 -10.84 0.54 -14.36
C GLU A 178 -11.39 1.82 -15.01
N LEU A 179 -10.84 2.99 -14.69
CA LEU A 179 -11.28 4.26 -15.28
C LEU A 179 -10.80 4.37 -16.73
N GLU A 180 -11.73 4.36 -17.68
CA GLU A 180 -11.47 4.35 -19.14
C GLU A 180 -10.49 5.45 -19.62
N ASP A 181 -10.41 6.58 -18.92
CA ASP A 181 -9.54 7.72 -19.26
C ASP A 181 -8.27 7.84 -18.40
N GLY A 182 -8.10 6.99 -17.39
CA GLY A 182 -7.04 7.15 -16.38
C GLY A 182 -7.28 8.38 -15.49
N LEU A 183 -7.66 8.14 -14.23
CA LEU A 183 -7.72 9.15 -13.17
C LEU A 183 -8.65 10.36 -13.39
N LEU A 184 -9.78 10.21 -14.08
CA LEU A 184 -10.93 11.10 -13.86
C LEU A 184 -11.73 10.56 -12.66
N LEU A 185 -11.22 10.75 -11.45
CA LEU A 185 -11.91 10.34 -10.22
C LEU A 185 -12.72 11.49 -9.64
N HIS A 186 -14.04 11.27 -9.55
CA HIS A 186 -14.83 11.80 -8.45
C HIS A 186 -14.33 11.19 -7.13
N PRO A 187 -14.35 11.93 -6.01
CA PRO A 187 -13.77 11.48 -4.75
C PRO A 187 -14.43 10.19 -4.22
N LEU A 188 -13.62 9.32 -3.63
CA LEU A 188 -14.08 8.13 -2.91
C LEU A 188 -15.07 8.56 -1.82
N SER A 189 -16.30 8.04 -1.89
CA SER A 189 -17.27 8.15 -0.82
C SER A 189 -16.67 7.59 0.47
N SER A 190 -16.72 8.41 1.52
CA SER A 190 -16.34 8.12 2.91
C SER A 190 -16.97 6.85 3.49
#